data_AF-A0A2R6MK78-F1
#
_entry.id   AF-A0A2R6MK78-F1
#
_cell.length_a   1.000
_cell.length_b   1.000
_cell.length_c   1.000
_cell.angle_alpha   90.00
_cell.angle_beta   90.00
_cell.angle_gamma   90.00
#
_symmetry.space_group_name_H-M   'P 1'
#
loop_
_entity.id
_entity.type
_entity.pdbx_description
1 polymer ?
#
loop_
_entity_poly.entity_id
_entity_poly.type
_entity_poly.pdbx_seq_one_letter_code
_entity_poly.pdbx_strand_id
1 'polypeptide(L)'
;MTSQTLSPAFFAAPGTLCDRLDDTEITWAVTASTNLALRGIPVEPGDIDVMTDGPGAEAIERRFADQVVNEVAWSASAANRIASQFGALDIDGVRVEIMGDVSRSTAATCR
;
A
#
# COMPACT_ATOMS: atom_id res chain seq x y z
N MET A 1 -18.78 3.53 22.91
CA MET A 1 -17.85 3.55 21.77
C MET A 1 -17.12 2.22 21.80
N THR A 2 -17.42 1.33 20.86
CA THR A 2 -16.71 0.04 20.75
C THR A 2 -15.28 0.32 20.32
N SER A 3 -14.31 0.00 21.17
CA SER A 3 -12.89 0.01 20.78
C SER A 3 -12.70 -1.11 19.78
N GLN A 4 -12.45 -0.77 18.53
CA GLN A 4 -12.09 -1.74 17.51
C GLN A 4 -10.64 -2.17 17.77
N THR A 5 -10.43 -3.48 17.91
CA THR A 5 -9.09 -4.05 18.08
C THR A 5 -8.63 -4.49 16.71
N LEU A 6 -7.66 -3.78 16.14
CA LEU A 6 -7.00 -4.19 14.90
C LEU A 6 -6.28 -5.52 15.12
N SER A 7 -6.34 -6.40 14.12
CA SER A 7 -5.54 -7.62 14.13
C SER A 7 -4.05 -7.29 14.29
N PRO A 8 -3.27 -8.04 15.10
CA PRO A 8 -1.84 -7.81 15.28
C PRO A 8 -1.05 -7.77 13.97
N ALA A 9 -1.52 -8.47 12.93
CA ALA A 9 -0.86 -8.52 11.64
C ALA A 9 -0.85 -7.15 10.92
N PHE A 10 -1.87 -6.31 11.13
CA PHE A 10 -1.91 -4.94 10.59
C PHE A 10 -0.94 -3.98 11.28
N PHE A 11 -0.40 -4.34 12.45
CA PHE A 11 0.72 -3.64 13.08
C PHE A 11 2.07 -4.24 12.70
N ALA A 12 2.13 -5.56 12.52
CA ALA A 12 3.37 -6.27 12.20
C ALA A 12 3.88 -5.98 10.78
N ALA A 13 2.99 -5.98 9.78
CA ALA A 13 3.40 -5.80 8.38
C ALA A 13 4.07 -4.42 8.10
N PRO A 14 3.58 -3.28 8.63
CA PRO A 14 4.33 -2.02 8.56
C PRO A 14 5.69 -2.08 9.27
N GLY A 15 5.81 -2.87 10.35
CA GLY A 15 7.10 -3.15 11.00
C GLY A 15 8.06 -3.88 10.06
N THR A 16 7.60 -4.93 9.37
CA THR A 16 8.40 -5.65 8.37
C THR A 16 8.84 -4.74 7.22
N LEU A 17 7.98 -3.80 6.79
CA LEU A 17 8.35 -2.76 5.81
C LEU A 17 9.45 -1.85 6.36
N CYS A 18 9.33 -1.37 7.60
CA CYS A 18 10.39 -0.59 8.23
C CYS A 18 11.72 -1.35 8.26
N ASP A 19 11.70 -2.62 8.69
CA ASP A 19 12.91 -3.43 8.86
C ASP A 19 13.61 -3.76 7.55
N ARG A 20 12.86 -4.04 6.46
CA ARG A 20 13.47 -4.39 5.16
C ARG A 20 13.86 -3.18 4.30
N LEU A 21 13.38 -1.99 4.67
CA LEU A 21 13.62 -0.75 3.92
C LEU A 21 14.49 0.25 4.70
N ASP A 22 14.94 -0.10 5.91
CA ASP A 22 15.73 0.77 6.82
C ASP A 22 17.06 1.23 6.20
N ASP A 23 17.66 0.39 5.38
CA ASP A 23 18.93 0.62 4.68
C ASP A 23 18.78 1.31 3.33
N THR A 24 17.58 1.83 3.02
CA THR A 24 17.25 2.40 1.71
C THR A 24 16.86 3.89 1.81
N GLU A 25 16.96 4.59 0.69
CA GLU A 25 16.46 5.97 0.54
C GLU A 25 15.00 6.00 0.01
N ILE A 26 14.29 4.87 0.06
CA ILE A 26 12.94 4.76 -0.48
C ILE A 26 11.98 5.59 0.39
N THR A 27 11.35 6.58 -0.23
CA THR A 27 10.28 7.35 0.43
C THR A 27 8.96 6.61 0.25
N TRP A 28 8.34 6.20 1.35
CA TRP A 28 7.06 5.48 1.34
C TRP A 28 6.18 5.89 2.51
N ALA A 29 4.88 5.62 2.40
CA ALA A 29 3.92 5.85 3.48
C ALA A 29 2.78 4.83 3.44
N VAL A 30 2.30 4.42 4.62
CA VAL A 30 1.00 3.73 4.75
C VAL A 30 -0.11 4.75 4.55
N THR A 31 -1.12 4.39 3.76
CA THR A 31 -2.24 5.27 3.42
C THR A 31 -3.59 4.61 3.71
N ALA A 32 -4.67 5.30 3.33
CA ALA A 32 -6.05 4.84 3.41
C ALA A 32 -6.45 4.25 4.78
N SER A 33 -7.18 3.12 4.77
CA SER A 33 -7.88 2.57 5.94
C SER A 33 -6.90 2.18 7.06
N THR A 34 -5.80 1.52 6.73
CA THR A 34 -4.77 1.13 7.72
C THR A 34 -4.16 2.36 8.39
N ASN A 35 -3.82 3.43 7.64
CA ASN A 35 -3.30 4.66 8.25
C ASN A 35 -4.29 5.34 9.21
N LEU A 36 -5.59 5.31 8.89
CA LEU A 36 -6.63 5.85 9.78
C LEU A 36 -6.73 4.99 11.05
N ALA A 37 -6.74 3.68 10.90
CA ALA A 37 -6.89 2.75 12.01
C ALA A 37 -5.69 2.80 12.97
N LEU A 38 -4.46 2.89 12.45
CA LEU A 38 -3.24 3.08 13.23
C LEU A 38 -3.26 4.38 14.07
N ARG A 39 -4.06 5.38 13.67
CA ARG A 39 -4.27 6.63 14.41
C ARG A 39 -5.45 6.58 15.38
N GLY A 40 -6.04 5.40 15.59
CA GLY A 40 -7.16 5.18 16.51
C GLY A 40 -8.54 5.55 15.95
N ILE A 41 -8.66 5.79 14.65
CA ILE A 41 -9.97 5.97 14.00
C ILE A 41 -10.64 4.58 13.87
N PRO A 42 -11.91 4.41 14.28
CA PRO A 42 -12.60 3.12 14.26
C PRO A 42 -13.02 2.73 12.83
N VAL A 43 -12.06 2.27 12.05
CA VAL A 43 -12.24 1.66 10.72
C VAL A 43 -11.51 0.33 10.67
N GLU A 44 -12.16 -0.69 10.09
CA GLU A 44 -11.50 -1.98 9.82
C GLU A 44 -10.79 -1.90 8.45
N PRO A 45 -9.46 -2.04 8.39
CA PRO A 45 -8.76 -2.15 7.13
C PRO A 45 -8.97 -3.53 6.49
N GLY A 46 -9.07 -3.56 5.16
CA GLY A 46 -9.09 -4.82 4.39
C GLY A 46 -7.69 -5.28 3.98
N ASP A 47 -6.78 -4.33 3.80
CA ASP A 47 -5.43 -4.45 3.29
C ASP A 47 -4.58 -3.25 3.76
N ILE A 48 -3.28 -3.29 3.44
CA ILE A 48 -2.35 -2.20 3.72
C ILE A 48 -1.98 -1.53 2.41
N ASP A 49 -2.44 -0.29 2.23
CA ASP A 49 -2.04 0.55 1.11
C ASP A 49 -0.70 1.26 1.38
N VAL A 50 0.32 0.98 0.57
CA VAL A 50 1.62 1.65 0.59
C VAL A 50 1.75 2.53 -0.64
N MET A 51 1.99 3.83 -0.43
CA MET A 51 2.26 4.79 -1.50
C MET A 51 3.75 5.16 -1.50
N THR A 52 4.34 5.25 -2.68
CA THR A 52 5.74 5.61 -2.90
C THR A 52 5.90 6.28 -4.29
N ASP A 53 7.12 6.61 -4.68
CA ASP A 53 7.43 7.00 -6.06
C ASP A 53 7.62 5.75 -6.94
N GLY A 54 7.74 5.94 -8.26
CA GLY A 54 7.89 4.82 -9.18
C GLY A 54 9.11 3.93 -8.88
N PRO A 55 10.34 4.50 -8.79
CA PRO A 55 11.53 3.74 -8.43
C PRO A 55 11.40 3.00 -7.08
N GLY A 56 10.70 3.61 -6.11
CA GLY A 56 10.39 3.02 -4.83
C GLY A 56 9.50 1.78 -4.95
N ALA A 57 8.48 1.79 -5.82
CA ALA A 57 7.62 0.63 -6.02
C ALA A 57 8.40 -0.57 -6.56
N GLU A 58 9.23 -0.37 -7.59
CA GLU A 58 10.11 -1.41 -8.14
C GLU A 58 11.16 -1.89 -7.11
N ALA A 59 11.66 -0.98 -6.27
CA ALA A 59 12.64 -1.35 -5.24
C ALA A 59 12.01 -2.17 -4.11
N ILE A 60 10.79 -1.84 -3.69
CA ILE A 60 10.02 -2.62 -2.71
C ILE A 60 9.75 -4.02 -3.28
N GLU A 61 9.27 -4.14 -4.52
CA GLU A 61 9.06 -5.45 -5.16
C GLU A 61 10.33 -6.32 -5.09
N ARG A 62 11.49 -5.78 -5.48
CA ARG A 62 12.75 -6.52 -5.46
C ARG A 62 13.17 -6.98 -4.06
N ARG A 63 12.95 -6.16 -3.02
CA ARG A 63 13.31 -6.51 -1.63
C ARG A 63 12.36 -7.50 -0.98
N PHE A 64 11.15 -7.62 -1.54
CA PHE A 64 10.11 -8.52 -1.09
C PHE A 64 9.81 -9.60 -2.13
N ALA A 65 10.78 -9.94 -3.00
CA ALA A 65 10.59 -10.87 -4.11
C ALA A 65 10.03 -12.25 -3.67
N ASP A 66 10.34 -12.67 -2.44
CA ASP A 66 9.83 -13.88 -1.79
C ASP A 66 8.35 -13.80 -1.36
N GLN A 67 7.80 -12.59 -1.34
CA GLN A 67 6.47 -12.25 -0.83
C GLN A 67 5.57 -11.61 -1.90
N VAL A 68 6.05 -11.48 -3.15
CA VAL A 68 5.26 -10.90 -4.25
C VAL A 68 4.09 -11.84 -4.61
N VAL A 69 2.87 -11.30 -4.56
CA VAL A 69 1.66 -11.97 -5.06
C VAL A 69 1.11 -11.33 -6.34
N ASN A 70 1.48 -10.08 -6.59
CA ASN A 70 1.24 -9.39 -7.86
C ASN A 70 2.45 -8.51 -8.18
N GLU A 71 3.09 -8.77 -9.32
CA GLU A 71 4.23 -7.98 -9.78
C GLU A 71 3.83 -6.51 -9.96
N VAL A 72 4.77 -5.60 -9.69
CA VAL A 72 4.62 -4.17 -9.91
C VAL A 72 4.59 -3.90 -11.41
N ALA A 73 3.42 -3.48 -11.89
CA ALA A 73 3.21 -3.11 -13.27
C ALA A 73 2.35 -1.84 -13.35
N TRP A 74 2.46 -1.11 -14.46
CA TRP A 74 1.56 0.00 -14.70
C TRP A 74 0.11 -0.47 -14.73
N SER A 75 -0.74 0.15 -13.91
CA SER A 75 -2.16 -0.14 -13.81
C SER A 75 -2.97 1.14 -13.77
N ALA A 76 -4.17 1.10 -14.36
CA ALA A 76 -5.11 2.22 -14.34
C ALA A 76 -6.53 1.71 -14.10
N SER A 77 -7.22 2.34 -13.16
CA SER A 77 -8.64 2.07 -12.86
C SER A 77 -9.49 3.25 -13.31
N ALA A 78 -10.37 3.01 -14.30
CA ALA A 78 -11.32 4.01 -14.78
C ALA A 78 -12.39 4.33 -13.72
N ALA A 79 -12.84 3.33 -12.95
CA ALA A 79 -13.86 3.51 -11.91
C ALA A 79 -13.37 4.45 -10.80
N ASN A 80 -12.12 4.26 -10.35
CA ASN A 80 -11.52 5.04 -9.27
C ASN A 80 -10.72 6.26 -9.77
N ARG A 81 -10.59 6.39 -11.10
CA ARG A 81 -9.87 7.48 -11.79
C ARG A 81 -8.44 7.66 -11.30
N ILE A 82 -7.75 6.53 -11.10
CA ILE A 82 -6.40 6.45 -10.55
C ILE A 82 -5.52 5.58 -11.46
N ALA A 83 -4.25 5.94 -11.58
CA ALA A 83 -3.23 5.12 -12.24
C ALA A 83 -1.91 5.21 -11.48
N SER A 84 -1.16 4.11 -11.45
CA SER A 84 0.08 3.97 -10.70
C SER A 84 0.90 2.78 -11.21
N GLN A 85 2.17 2.69 -10.81
CA GLN A 85 2.86 1.41 -10.75
C GLN A 85 2.28 0.61 -9.59
N PHE A 86 1.49 -0.42 -9.89
CA PHE A 86 0.73 -1.18 -8.91
C PHE A 86 1.26 -2.60 -8.78
N GLY A 87 1.51 -3.03 -7.55
CA GLY A 87 1.85 -4.40 -7.21
C GLY A 87 1.26 -4.78 -5.86
N ALA A 88 1.45 -6.02 -5.43
CA ALA A 88 1.04 -6.45 -4.10
C ALA A 88 1.94 -7.54 -3.53
N LEU A 89 2.09 -7.51 -2.22
CA LEU A 89 2.81 -8.48 -1.40
C LEU A 89 1.83 -9.21 -0.48
N ASP A 90 2.21 -10.41 -0.05
CA ASP A 90 1.64 -11.08 1.12
C ASP A 90 2.68 -11.09 2.25
N ILE A 91 2.40 -10.29 3.29
CA ILE A 91 3.21 -10.23 4.50
C ILE A 91 2.43 -10.90 5.62
N ASP A 92 2.80 -12.14 5.94
CA ASP A 92 2.19 -12.96 6.99
C ASP A 92 0.66 -13.07 6.87
N GLY A 93 0.15 -13.24 5.64
CA GLY A 93 -1.27 -13.35 5.35
C GLY A 93 -2.02 -12.01 5.27
N VAL A 94 -1.30 -10.88 5.36
CA VAL A 94 -1.84 -9.54 5.10
C VAL A 94 -1.43 -9.10 3.72
N ARG A 95 -2.42 -8.75 2.91
CA ARG A 95 -2.20 -8.15 1.60
C ARG A 95 -1.69 -6.71 1.77
N VAL A 96 -0.54 -6.44 1.18
CA VAL A 96 0.06 -5.10 1.12
C VAL A 96 0.09 -4.64 -0.34
N GLU A 97 -0.69 -3.62 -0.67
CA GLU A 97 -0.73 -3.05 -2.01
C GLU A 97 0.31 -1.94 -2.15
N ILE A 98 1.11 -2.00 -3.22
CA ILE A 98 2.15 -1.01 -3.51
C ILE A 98 1.66 -0.13 -4.64
N MET A 99 1.71 1.19 -4.44
CA MET A 99 1.32 2.19 -5.43
C MET A 99 2.43 3.22 -5.62
N GLY A 100 3.21 3.07 -6.69
CA GLY A 100 4.22 4.03 -7.16
C GLY A 100 3.66 5.07 -8.11
N ASP A 101 4.11 6.32 -8.01
CA ASP A 101 3.77 7.43 -8.91
C ASP A 101 2.25 7.59 -9.14
N VAL A 102 1.49 7.61 -8.04
CA VAL A 102 0.04 7.73 -8.08
C VAL A 102 -0.39 9.01 -8.79
N SER A 103 -1.20 8.84 -9.83
CA SER A 103 -1.82 9.91 -10.60
C SER A 103 -3.34 9.75 -10.61
N ARG A 104 -4.06 10.88 -10.59
CA ARG A 104 -5.53 10.90 -10.74
C ARG A 104 -5.91 11.56 -12.06
N SER A 105 -6.81 10.93 -12.81
CA SER A 105 -7.32 11.51 -14.04
C SER A 105 -8.48 12.48 -13.76
N THR A 106 -8.33 13.72 -14.20
CA THR A 106 -9.35 14.77 -14.06
C THR A 106 -10.43 14.72 -15.15
N ALA A 107 -10.45 13.70 -16.01
CA ALA A 107 -11.47 13.51 -17.05
C ALA A 107 -12.89 13.32 -16.47
N ALA A 108 -13.51 14.43 -16.06
CA ALA A 108 -14.95 14.57 -16.00
C ALA A 108 -15.41 14.82 -17.44
N THR A 109 -15.51 13.77 -18.24
CA THR A 109 -16.34 13.87 -19.44
C THR A 109 -17.76 13.55 -19.01
N CYS A 110 -18.45 14.55 -18.45
CA CYS A 110 -19.89 14.59 -18.55
C CYS A 110 -20.22 14.58 -20.05
N ARG A 111 -20.89 13.53 -20.52
CA ARG A 111 -21.75 13.60 -21.69
C ARG A 111 -23.18 13.49 -21.21
#